data_AF-A0A9D5YWI5-F1
#
_entry.id   AF-A0A9D5YWI5-F1
#
_cell.length_a   1.000
_cell.length_b   1.000
_cell.length_c   1.000
_cell.angle_alpha   90.00
_cell.angle_beta   90.00
_cell.angle_gamma   90.00
#
_symmetry.space_group_name_H-M   'P 1'
#
loop_
_entity.id
_entity.type
_entity.pdbx_description
1 polymer ?
#
loop_
_entity_poly.entity_id
_entity_poly.type
_entity_poly.pdbx_seq_one_letter_code
_entity_poly.pdbx_strand_id
1 'polypeptide(L)'
;MPYDSVAKTVTPAAVVTTVNNDTYHLVRAGNLNAEVNGLRHLINTSQTFAGINPTTVPTWKSVSVGTPGTTKITETVFDQAIEGVETDADGSSPSLYIAEHSQRRALASLLQTQKRYDGRETTLKAGWRGLQVAQGTLVAERYCPVKTAFAITPSEISRFVMQDWDWEDRDGNVLQRSLTQDAVEARFKVYHQFVATNRNSHAVIGLADPPSKDPWA
;
A
#
# COMPACT_ATOMS: atom_id res chain seq x y z
N MET A 1 5.13 -25.78 -0.08
CA MET A 1 3.87 -26.31 0.48
C MET A 1 2.90 -26.48 -0.68
N PRO A 2 2.21 -27.62 -0.82
CA PRO A 2 1.27 -27.82 -1.91
C PRO A 2 0.08 -26.87 -1.71
N TYR A 3 -0.26 -26.13 -2.77
CA TYR A 3 -1.48 -25.33 -2.84
C TYR A 3 -2.58 -26.22 -3.42
N ASP A 4 -3.71 -26.34 -2.71
CA ASP A 4 -4.89 -27.00 -3.24
C ASP A 4 -5.72 -25.99 -4.04
N SER A 5 -5.71 -26.13 -5.36
CA SER A 5 -6.42 -25.22 -6.27
C SER A 5 -7.94 -25.37 -6.24
N VAL A 6 -8.46 -26.47 -5.69
CA VAL A 6 -9.90 -26.74 -5.58
C VAL A 6 -10.42 -26.20 -4.25
N ALA A 7 -9.73 -26.48 -3.15
CA ALA A 7 -10.10 -25.98 -1.83
C ALA A 7 -9.67 -24.52 -1.57
N LYS A 8 -8.77 -23.97 -2.40
CA LYS A 8 -8.13 -22.65 -2.23
C LYS A 8 -7.43 -22.51 -0.87
N THR A 9 -6.95 -23.61 -0.31
CA THR A 9 -6.29 -23.66 1.00
C THR A 9 -4.81 -24.00 0.86
N VAL A 10 -4.02 -23.50 1.82
CA VAL A 10 -2.61 -23.88 2.01
C VAL A 10 -2.52 -24.60 3.33
N THR A 11 -2.12 -25.87 3.30
CA THR A 11 -2.00 -26.71 4.50
C THR A 11 -0.59 -26.62 5.07
N PRO A 12 -0.40 -26.10 6.30
CA PRO A 12 0.91 -26.09 6.95
C PRO A 12 1.32 -27.52 7.34
N ALA A 13 2.62 -27.80 7.31
CA ALA A 13 3.17 -29.12 7.67
C ALA A 13 3.17 -29.40 9.18
N ALA A 14 2.87 -28.39 9.99
CA ALA A 14 2.75 -28.48 11.44
C ALA A 14 1.49 -27.73 11.90
N VAL A 15 0.97 -28.11 13.07
CA VAL A 15 -0.19 -27.43 13.69
C VAL A 15 0.19 -25.98 13.99
N VAL A 16 -0.56 -25.05 13.43
CA VAL A 16 -0.45 -23.62 13.78
C VAL A 16 -1.30 -23.40 15.03
N THR A 17 -0.65 -23.19 16.18
CA THR A 17 -1.34 -22.82 17.41
C THR A 17 -1.77 -21.37 17.29
N THR A 18 -3.07 -21.14 17.16
CA THR A 18 -3.64 -19.81 17.06
C THR A 18 -3.67 -19.14 18.44
N VAL A 19 -3.13 -17.93 18.53
CA VAL A 19 -3.51 -16.97 19.58
C VAL A 19 -4.49 -15.99 18.93
N ASN A 20 -5.58 -15.66 19.62
CA ASN A 20 -6.57 -14.70 19.11
C ASN A 20 -5.89 -13.36 18.77
N ASN A 21 -6.23 -12.78 17.61
CA ASN A 21 -5.77 -11.49 17.06
C ASN A 21 -4.41 -11.44 16.35
N ASP A 22 -3.75 -12.56 16.03
CA ASP A 22 -2.53 -12.52 15.22
C ASP A 22 -2.79 -12.42 13.70
N THR A 23 -1.93 -11.65 13.02
CA THR A 23 -1.91 -11.54 11.55
C THR A 23 -0.95 -12.59 10.99
N TYR A 24 -1.48 -13.54 10.21
CA TYR A 24 -0.67 -14.58 9.58
C TYR A 24 -0.19 -14.16 8.20
N HIS A 25 1.09 -14.44 7.90
CA HIS A 25 1.72 -14.14 6.61
C HIS A 25 2.26 -15.42 5.97
N LEU A 26 2.06 -15.58 4.67
CA LEU A 26 2.73 -16.60 3.87
C LEU A 26 3.94 -15.95 3.20
N VAL A 27 5.13 -16.45 3.52
CA VAL A 27 6.40 -15.95 3.00
C VAL A 27 7.22 -17.11 2.43
N ARG A 28 8.12 -16.80 1.50
CA ARG A 28 9.16 -17.75 1.10
C ARG A 28 10.02 -18.07 2.34
N ALA A 29 10.36 -19.34 2.51
CA ALA A 29 11.19 -19.76 3.65
C ALA A 29 12.49 -18.93 3.70
N GLY A 30 12.78 -18.34 4.86
CA GLY A 30 13.95 -17.48 5.08
C GLY A 30 13.81 -16.03 4.61
N ASN A 31 12.69 -15.64 3.98
CA ASN A 31 12.50 -14.26 3.49
C ASN A 31 11.76 -13.33 4.48
N LEU A 32 11.22 -13.85 5.58
CA LEU A 32 10.51 -13.01 6.56
C LEU A 32 11.46 -11.91 7.06
N ASN A 33 11.04 -10.64 6.92
CA ASN A 33 11.80 -9.45 7.29
C ASN A 33 13.08 -9.18 6.46
N ALA A 34 13.33 -9.93 5.38
CA ALA A 34 14.42 -9.69 4.44
C ALA A 34 13.95 -9.05 3.12
N GLU A 35 12.67 -8.67 3.07
CA GLU A 35 12.02 -8.04 1.92
C GLU A 35 12.26 -6.54 1.89
N VAL A 36 12.04 -5.92 0.73
CA VAL A 36 12.06 -4.46 0.60
C VAL A 36 10.98 -3.84 1.50
N ASN A 37 11.26 -2.68 2.07
CA ASN A 37 10.30 -1.94 2.88
C ASN A 37 9.07 -1.59 2.04
N GLY A 38 7.91 -2.10 2.46
CA GLY A 38 6.62 -1.70 1.91
C GLY A 38 6.01 -0.50 2.64
N LEU A 39 4.97 0.09 2.05
CA LEU A 39 4.24 1.22 2.64
C LEU A 39 3.68 0.93 4.04
N ARG A 40 3.28 -0.32 4.32
CA ARG A 40 2.80 -0.74 5.65
C ARG A 40 3.87 -0.65 6.75
N HIS A 41 5.14 -0.77 6.37
CA HIS A 41 6.26 -0.65 7.29
C HIS A 41 6.75 0.80 7.38
N LEU A 42 6.74 1.52 6.25
CA LEU A 42 7.16 2.93 6.19
C LEU A 42 6.16 3.88 6.87
N ILE A 43 4.86 3.67 6.62
CA ILE A 43 3.74 4.47 7.12
C ILE A 43 3.07 3.65 8.24
N ASN A 44 3.76 3.60 9.37
CA ASN A 44 3.34 2.84 10.53
C ASN A 44 3.34 3.72 11.79
N THR A 45 2.54 3.34 12.77
CA THR A 45 2.32 4.06 14.03
C THR A 45 2.95 3.38 15.25
N SER A 46 3.41 2.14 15.14
CA SER A 46 3.90 1.33 16.26
C SER A 46 5.22 0.62 16.00
N GLN A 47 5.53 0.26 14.75
CA GLN A 47 6.75 -0.49 14.42
C GLN A 47 8.00 0.39 14.41
N THR A 48 9.07 -0.13 15.02
CA THR A 48 10.41 0.45 14.95
C THR A 48 10.91 0.47 13.51
N PHE A 49 11.49 1.59 13.10
CA PHE A 49 12.09 1.77 11.78
C PHE A 49 13.36 2.61 11.90
N ALA A 50 14.41 2.21 11.17
CA ALA A 50 15.71 2.86 11.23
C ALA A 50 16.24 3.03 12.68
N GLY A 51 15.90 2.10 13.58
CA GLY A 51 16.26 2.15 15.00
C GLY A 51 15.41 3.07 15.87
N ILE A 52 14.42 3.78 15.31
CA ILE A 52 13.54 4.70 16.05
C ILE A 52 12.22 4.00 16.38
N ASN A 53 11.89 3.91 17.67
CA ASN A 53 10.60 3.39 18.13
C ASN A 53 9.58 4.55 18.26
N PRO A 54 8.45 4.51 17.54
CA PRO A 54 7.45 5.58 17.58
C PRO A 54 6.73 5.70 18.93
N THR A 55 6.81 4.68 19.79
CA THR A 55 6.27 4.74 21.15
C THR A 55 7.13 5.63 22.05
N THR A 56 8.46 5.61 21.85
CA THR A 56 9.40 6.43 22.62
C THR A 56 9.66 7.80 21.99
N VAL A 57 9.48 7.91 20.67
CA VAL A 57 9.61 9.17 19.92
C VAL A 57 8.31 9.42 19.13
N PRO A 58 7.24 9.90 19.80
CA PRO A 58 5.94 10.09 19.16
C PRO A 58 5.94 11.11 18.03
N THR A 59 6.85 12.09 18.07
CA THR A 59 7.02 13.10 17.01
C THR A 59 7.46 12.49 15.67
N TRP A 60 8.02 11.28 15.67
CA TRP A 60 8.40 10.55 14.45
C TRP A 60 7.27 9.66 13.90
N LYS A 61 6.21 9.46 14.65
CA LYS A 61 5.13 8.52 14.34
C LYS A 61 4.31 9.03 13.14
N SER A 62 3.88 8.12 12.26
CA SER A 62 2.90 8.49 11.22
C SER A 62 1.56 8.83 11.85
N VAL A 63 0.77 9.67 11.20
CA VAL A 63 -0.60 9.97 11.63
C VAL A 63 -1.50 8.77 11.37
N SER A 64 -2.47 8.53 12.25
CA SER A 64 -3.49 7.50 12.04
C SER A 64 -4.88 8.10 12.17
N VAL A 65 -5.71 7.91 11.16
CA VAL A 65 -7.11 8.37 11.14
C VAL A 65 -8.03 7.20 10.87
N GLY A 66 -9.17 7.18 11.55
CA GLY A 66 -10.18 6.13 11.38
C GLY A 66 -9.78 4.78 11.96
N THR A 67 -10.77 3.90 12.05
CA THR A 67 -10.62 2.56 12.62
C THR A 67 -10.87 1.52 11.52
N PRO A 68 -9.90 0.65 11.20
CA PRO A 68 -10.09 -0.43 10.24
C PRO A 68 -11.31 -1.28 10.59
N GLY A 69 -12.18 -1.54 9.61
CA GLY A 69 -13.44 -2.26 9.82
C GLY A 69 -14.63 -1.40 10.25
N THR A 70 -14.43 -0.12 10.61
CA THR A 70 -15.51 0.74 11.14
C THR A 70 -15.71 2.01 10.33
N THR A 71 -14.63 2.73 10.01
CA THR A 71 -14.73 4.06 9.36
C THR A 71 -15.00 3.92 7.87
N LYS A 72 -16.08 4.52 7.36
CA LYS A 72 -16.36 4.52 5.91
C LYS A 72 -15.43 5.50 5.20
N ILE A 73 -15.07 5.19 3.95
CA ILE A 73 -14.32 6.13 3.12
C ILE A 73 -15.20 7.34 2.75
N THR A 74 -14.74 8.55 3.07
CA THR A 74 -15.38 9.83 2.74
C THR A 74 -14.29 10.88 2.50
N GLU A 75 -14.61 12.00 1.85
CA GLU A 75 -13.65 13.11 1.67
C GLU A 75 -13.15 13.64 3.02
N THR A 76 -14.05 13.75 4.00
CA THR A 76 -13.73 14.24 5.35
C THR A 76 -12.67 13.40 6.07
N VAL A 77 -12.56 12.10 5.78
CA VAL A 77 -11.54 11.25 6.39
C VAL A 77 -10.16 11.55 5.79
N PHE A 78 -10.10 11.97 4.52
CA PHE A 78 -8.85 12.46 3.92
C PHE A 78 -8.48 13.84 4.45
N ASP A 79 -9.45 14.74 4.64
CA ASP A 79 -9.20 16.05 5.27
C ASP A 79 -8.63 15.89 6.68
N GLN A 80 -9.23 15.03 7.51
CA GLN A 80 -8.72 14.68 8.84
C GLN A 80 -7.29 14.12 8.80
N ALA A 81 -6.95 13.37 7.76
CA ALA A 81 -5.61 12.82 7.60
C ALA A 81 -4.58 13.91 7.22
N ILE A 82 -4.98 14.91 6.42
CA ILE A 82 -4.13 16.07 6.12
C ILE A 82 -3.97 16.94 7.35
N GLU A 83 -5.08 17.30 8.00
CA GLU A 83 -5.09 18.12 9.22
C GLU A 83 -4.22 17.49 10.30
N GLY A 84 -4.36 16.18 10.56
CA GLY A 84 -3.52 15.51 11.55
C GLY A 84 -2.02 15.54 11.21
N VAL A 85 -1.64 15.57 9.93
CA VAL A 85 -0.24 15.72 9.52
C VAL A 85 0.24 17.16 9.74
N GLU A 86 -0.57 18.14 9.39
CA GLU A 86 -0.22 19.57 9.49
C GLU A 86 -0.24 20.10 10.92
N THR A 87 -1.17 19.66 11.76
CA THR A 87 -1.37 20.20 13.12
C THR A 87 -0.72 19.35 14.20
N ASP A 88 -0.81 18.01 14.09
CA ASP A 88 -0.45 17.13 15.20
C ASP A 88 0.96 16.52 15.04
N ALA A 89 1.49 16.54 13.82
CA ALA A 89 2.70 15.83 13.46
C ALA A 89 3.83 16.74 12.93
N ASP A 90 3.58 18.05 12.73
CA ASP A 90 4.51 19.01 12.10
C ASP A 90 5.09 18.49 10.77
N GLY A 91 4.29 17.73 10.01
CA GLY A 91 4.72 17.07 8.78
C GLY A 91 4.38 17.87 7.52
N SER A 92 4.97 17.47 6.40
CA SER A 92 4.65 17.98 5.08
C SER A 92 3.33 17.43 4.57
N SER A 93 2.46 18.28 4.03
CA SER A 93 1.10 17.93 3.59
C SER A 93 1.06 16.78 2.57
N PRO A 94 0.28 15.71 2.82
CA PRO A 94 0.13 14.61 1.87
C PRO A 94 -0.56 15.02 0.57
N SER A 95 -0.01 14.58 -0.56
CA SER A 95 -0.53 14.90 -1.91
C SER A 95 -0.94 13.67 -2.73
N LEU A 96 -0.51 12.48 -2.32
CA LEU A 96 -0.84 11.21 -2.97
C LEU A 96 -1.62 10.32 -2.02
N TYR A 97 -2.80 9.87 -2.42
CA TYR A 97 -3.55 8.86 -1.69
C TYR A 97 -3.53 7.53 -2.46
N ILE A 98 -3.36 6.43 -1.74
CA ILE A 98 -3.41 5.08 -2.29
C ILE A 98 -4.47 4.29 -1.54
N ALA A 99 -5.41 3.69 -2.28
CA ALA A 99 -6.42 2.80 -1.74
C ALA A 99 -6.72 1.67 -2.72
N GLU A 100 -7.48 0.66 -2.30
CA GLU A 100 -7.94 -0.41 -3.18
C GLU A 100 -9.07 0.07 -4.12
N HIS A 101 -9.28 -0.62 -5.25
CA HIS A 101 -10.28 -0.23 -6.26
C HIS A 101 -11.72 -0.16 -5.74
N SER A 102 -12.12 -1.04 -4.83
CA SER A 102 -13.44 -1.03 -4.21
C SER A 102 -13.64 0.20 -3.33
N GLN A 103 -12.61 0.64 -2.61
CA GLN A 103 -12.65 1.88 -1.83
C GLN A 103 -12.77 3.11 -2.72
N ARG A 104 -11.97 3.17 -3.80
CA ARG A 104 -12.11 4.25 -4.80
C ARG A 104 -13.51 4.28 -5.40
N ARG A 105 -14.12 3.12 -5.67
CA ARG A 105 -15.49 3.02 -6.19
C ARG A 105 -16.52 3.50 -5.17
N ALA A 106 -16.37 3.11 -3.90
CA ALA A 106 -17.25 3.56 -2.83
C ALA A 106 -17.20 5.09 -2.68
N LEU A 107 -16.01 5.70 -2.70
CA LEU A 107 -15.87 7.15 -2.70
C LEU A 107 -16.49 7.80 -3.93
N ALA A 108 -16.24 7.27 -5.13
CA ALA A 108 -16.84 7.78 -6.37
C ALA A 108 -18.38 7.73 -6.34
N SER A 109 -18.98 6.70 -5.74
CA SER A 109 -20.44 6.59 -5.57
C SER A 109 -21.01 7.66 -4.65
N LEU A 110 -20.28 8.02 -3.58
CA LEU A 110 -20.67 9.12 -2.69
C LEU A 110 -20.66 10.45 -3.44
N LEU A 111 -19.61 10.71 -4.22
CA LEU A 111 -19.48 11.95 -5.00
C LEU A 111 -20.51 12.06 -6.12
N GLN A 112 -20.88 10.94 -6.77
CA GLN A 112 -21.96 10.93 -7.76
C GLN A 112 -23.29 11.38 -7.18
N THR A 113 -23.58 11.04 -5.92
CA THR A 113 -24.84 11.43 -5.25
C THR A 113 -24.87 12.95 -4.98
N GLN A 114 -23.72 13.57 -4.81
CA GLN A 114 -23.57 15.01 -4.51
C GLN A 114 -23.40 15.86 -5.78
N LYS A 115 -23.14 15.25 -6.93
CA LYS A 115 -23.00 15.95 -8.21
C LYS A 115 -24.34 16.58 -8.60
N ARG A 116 -24.48 17.88 -8.36
CA ARG A 116 -25.55 18.67 -8.97
C ARG A 116 -25.24 18.85 -10.46
N TYR A 117 -26.15 18.42 -11.31
CA TYR A 117 -26.08 18.73 -12.74
C TYR A 117 -26.46 20.20 -12.92
N ASP A 118 -25.48 21.10 -12.81
CA ASP A 118 -25.63 22.42 -13.41
C ASP A 118 -25.47 22.21 -14.93
N GLY A 119 -26.47 22.56 -15.74
CA GLY A 119 -26.72 22.07 -17.11
C GLY A 119 -25.68 22.39 -18.19
N ARG A 120 -24.39 22.25 -17.93
CA ARG A 120 -23.28 22.36 -18.88
C ARG A 120 -22.54 21.04 -19.00
N GLU A 121 -22.70 20.42 -20.15
CA GLU A 121 -21.88 19.29 -20.60
C GLU A 121 -20.41 19.70 -20.56
N THR A 122 -19.66 19.15 -19.60
CA THR A 122 -18.20 19.25 -19.60
C THR A 122 -17.65 17.98 -20.20
N THR A 123 -17.14 18.11 -21.43
CA THR A 123 -16.37 17.08 -22.12
C THR A 123 -15.13 16.71 -21.29
N LEU A 124 -15.08 15.45 -20.85
CA LEU A 124 -13.96 14.89 -20.10
C LEU A 124 -12.87 14.47 -21.08
N LYS A 125 -11.76 15.22 -21.12
CA LYS A 125 -10.56 14.82 -21.88
C LYS A 125 -9.96 13.56 -21.26
N ALA A 126 -9.91 12.49 -22.06
CA ALA A 126 -9.37 11.19 -21.67
C ALA A 126 -7.84 11.27 -21.50
N GLY A 127 -7.42 10.96 -20.28
CA GLY A 127 -6.06 10.72 -19.82
C GLY A 127 -6.19 10.14 -18.41
N TRP A 128 -5.23 9.33 -17.95
CA TRP A 128 -5.25 8.80 -16.59
C TRP A 128 -5.37 9.97 -15.59
N ARG A 129 -6.54 10.12 -14.97
CA ARG A 129 -6.79 11.10 -13.92
C ARG A 129 -7.26 10.33 -12.70
N GLY A 130 -6.45 10.33 -11.64
CA GLY A 130 -6.89 9.84 -10.33
C GLY A 130 -8.09 10.64 -9.86
N LEU A 131 -8.75 10.17 -8.79
CA LEU A 131 -9.84 10.93 -8.20
C LEU A 131 -9.22 12.04 -7.36
N GLN A 132 -9.41 13.30 -7.73
CA GLN A 132 -8.98 14.42 -6.90
C GLN A 132 -9.89 14.46 -5.66
N VAL A 133 -9.28 14.38 -4.48
CA VAL A 133 -9.96 14.34 -3.19
C VAL A 133 -9.19 15.27 -2.28
N ALA A 134 -9.86 16.22 -1.64
CA ALA A 134 -9.19 17.25 -0.85
C ALA A 134 -8.08 17.94 -1.66
N GLN A 135 -6.87 18.07 -1.08
CA GLN A 135 -5.70 18.68 -1.72
C GLN A 135 -4.83 17.68 -2.53
N GLY A 136 -5.21 16.41 -2.61
CA GLY A 136 -4.39 15.36 -3.23
C GLY A 136 -5.10 14.53 -4.30
N THR A 137 -4.38 13.54 -4.82
CA THR A 137 -4.88 12.62 -5.85
C THR A 137 -4.98 11.20 -5.31
N LEU A 138 -6.18 10.62 -5.32
CA LEU A 138 -6.41 9.23 -5.00
C LEU A 138 -6.16 8.32 -6.21
N VAL A 139 -5.21 7.41 -6.05
CA VAL A 139 -4.84 6.35 -6.98
C VAL A 139 -5.33 5.02 -6.43
N ALA A 140 -6.00 4.23 -7.27
CA ALA A 140 -6.37 2.86 -6.91
C ALA A 140 -5.25 1.89 -7.24
N GLU A 141 -4.92 1.03 -6.29
CA GLU A 141 -3.94 -0.04 -6.43
C GLU A 141 -4.52 -1.37 -5.95
N ARG A 142 -4.36 -2.43 -6.75
CA ARG A 142 -4.95 -3.75 -6.50
C ARG A 142 -4.40 -4.41 -5.24
N TYR A 143 -3.12 -4.19 -4.94
CA TYR A 143 -2.45 -4.81 -3.79
C TYR A 143 -2.55 -3.99 -2.50
N CYS A 144 -3.24 -2.85 -2.52
CA CYS A 144 -3.53 -2.12 -1.30
C CYS A 144 -4.53 -2.91 -0.44
N PRO A 145 -4.31 -3.09 0.88
CA PRO A 145 -5.28 -3.73 1.74
C PRO A 145 -6.63 -2.99 1.74
N VAL A 146 -7.74 -3.71 1.60
CA VAL A 146 -9.08 -3.11 1.47
C VAL A 146 -9.44 -2.21 2.65
N LYS A 147 -9.03 -2.57 3.88
CA LYS A 147 -9.33 -1.83 5.12
C LYS A 147 -8.33 -0.71 5.42
N THR A 148 -7.50 -0.33 4.45
CA THR A 148 -6.45 0.66 4.65
C THR A 148 -6.29 1.53 3.41
N ALA A 149 -6.22 2.84 3.62
CA ALA A 149 -5.69 3.76 2.64
C ALA A 149 -4.44 4.46 3.21
N PHE A 150 -3.59 4.94 2.32
CA PHE A 150 -2.36 5.65 2.68
C PHE A 150 -2.42 7.07 2.14
N ALA A 151 -2.15 8.05 2.99
CA ALA A 151 -1.86 9.42 2.59
C ALA A 151 -0.36 9.65 2.64
N ILE A 152 0.21 9.98 1.50
CA ILE A 152 1.64 9.97 1.25
C ILE A 152 2.08 11.35 0.79
N THR A 153 3.25 11.75 1.28
CA THR A 153 3.99 12.91 0.81
C THR A 153 5.17 12.38 -0.01
N PRO A 154 5.09 12.33 -1.36
CA PRO A 154 6.10 11.66 -2.17
C PRO A 154 7.51 12.23 -2.03
N SER A 155 7.65 13.52 -1.70
CA SER A 155 8.96 14.15 -1.44
C SER A 155 9.67 13.60 -0.21
N GLU A 156 8.93 12.96 0.71
CA GLU A 156 9.46 12.38 1.95
C GLU A 156 9.73 10.87 1.85
N ILE A 157 9.57 10.29 0.64
CA ILE A 157 9.93 8.90 0.37
C ILE A 157 11.04 8.86 -0.67
N SER A 158 12.13 8.21 -0.30
CA SER A 158 13.28 8.00 -1.18
C SER A 158 13.46 6.52 -1.53
N ARG A 159 13.79 6.26 -2.79
CA ARG A 159 14.24 4.95 -3.27
C ARG A 159 15.75 4.96 -3.39
N PHE A 160 16.43 4.25 -2.50
CA PHE A 160 17.86 4.00 -2.63
C PHE A 160 18.08 2.81 -3.55
N VAL A 161 18.93 2.97 -4.56
CA VAL A 161 19.19 1.95 -5.58
C VAL A 161 20.69 1.67 -5.61
N MET A 162 21.05 0.41 -5.37
CA MET A 162 22.41 -0.10 -5.55
C MET A 162 22.60 -0.67 -6.96
N GLN A 163 21.58 -1.35 -7.47
CA GLN A 163 21.49 -1.75 -8.87
C GLN A 163 20.04 -1.57 -9.30
N ASP A 164 19.81 -0.82 -10.37
CA ASP A 164 18.46 -0.68 -10.92
C ASP A 164 18.05 -1.94 -11.68
N TRP A 165 16.83 -1.94 -12.20
CA TRP A 165 16.28 -3.02 -13.00
C TRP A 165 17.17 -3.34 -14.18
N ASP A 166 17.81 -4.50 -14.12
CA ASP A 166 18.68 -4.97 -15.19
C ASP A 166 18.73 -6.49 -15.25
N TRP A 167 19.10 -6.98 -16.43
CA TRP A 167 19.41 -8.38 -16.62
C TRP A 167 20.77 -8.73 -15.99
N GLU A 168 20.88 -9.94 -15.47
CA GLU A 168 22.16 -10.45 -14.99
C GLU A 168 23.07 -10.76 -16.18
N ASP A 169 24.07 -9.90 -16.39
CA ASP A 169 25.06 -10.01 -17.46
C ASP A 169 26.51 -10.10 -16.94
N ARG A 170 26.73 -10.75 -15.78
CA ARG A 170 28.08 -10.82 -15.19
C ARG A 170 29.09 -11.56 -16.08
N ASP A 171 28.61 -12.51 -16.89
CA ASP A 171 29.44 -13.35 -17.75
C ASP A 171 29.41 -12.91 -19.23
N GLY A 172 28.86 -11.73 -19.53
CA GLY A 172 28.77 -11.18 -20.90
C GLY A 172 27.67 -11.81 -21.76
N ASN A 173 26.81 -12.64 -21.17
CA ASN A 173 25.60 -13.12 -21.79
C ASN A 173 24.43 -13.17 -20.78
N VAL A 174 23.29 -12.60 -21.16
CA VAL A 174 22.05 -12.57 -20.36
C VAL A 174 21.35 -13.93 -20.30
N LEU A 175 21.46 -14.71 -21.38
CA LEU A 175 20.80 -16.00 -21.52
C LEU A 175 21.79 -17.12 -21.20
N GLN A 176 21.58 -17.80 -20.09
CA GLN A 176 22.43 -18.90 -19.63
C GLN A 176 21.76 -20.25 -19.93
N ARG A 177 22.53 -21.23 -20.42
CA ARG A 177 22.01 -22.59 -20.66
C ARG A 177 21.83 -23.28 -19.31
N SER A 178 20.67 -23.89 -19.09
CA SER A 178 20.43 -24.70 -17.89
C SER A 178 21.28 -25.97 -17.95
N LEU A 179 21.88 -26.36 -16.83
CA LEU A 179 22.73 -27.57 -16.75
C LEU A 179 21.91 -28.85 -16.56
N THR A 180 20.66 -28.74 -16.11
CA THR A 180 19.82 -29.87 -15.68
C THR A 180 18.75 -30.25 -16.69
N GLN A 181 18.46 -29.37 -17.64
CA GLN A 181 17.39 -29.55 -18.63
C GLN A 181 17.71 -28.74 -19.90
N ASP A 182 17.11 -29.13 -21.04
CA ASP A 182 17.19 -28.37 -22.28
C ASP A 182 16.32 -27.10 -22.18
N ALA A 183 16.85 -26.11 -21.46
CA ALA A 183 16.22 -24.83 -21.22
C ALA A 183 17.27 -23.72 -21.17
N VAL A 184 16.80 -22.49 -21.34
CA VAL A 184 17.59 -21.27 -21.16
C VAL A 184 17.00 -20.49 -20.00
N GLU A 185 17.87 -20.01 -19.13
CA GLU A 185 17.52 -19.27 -17.93
C GLU A 185 18.08 -17.84 -18.04
N ALA A 186 17.30 -16.87 -17.59
CA ALA A 186 17.71 -15.48 -17.43
C ALA A 186 17.25 -14.98 -16.06
N ARG A 187 18.04 -14.10 -15.46
CA ARG A 187 17.72 -13.49 -14.17
C ARG A 187 17.59 -11.99 -14.35
N PHE A 188 16.44 -11.47 -13.93
CA PHE A 188 16.20 -10.03 -13.86
C PHE A 188 16.28 -9.61 -12.39
N LYS A 189 17.11 -8.63 -12.09
CA LYS A 189 17.44 -8.27 -10.70
C LYS A 189 17.35 -6.77 -10.46
N VAL A 190 17.08 -6.43 -9.20
CA VAL A 190 17.12 -5.09 -8.67
C VAL A 190 17.63 -5.19 -7.23
N TYR A 191 18.48 -4.25 -6.83
CA TYR A 191 18.92 -4.09 -5.45
C TYR A 191 18.54 -2.68 -5.03
N HIS A 192 17.40 -2.55 -4.34
CA HIS A 192 16.87 -1.27 -3.90
C HIS A 192 16.19 -1.37 -2.55
N GLN A 193 16.06 -0.23 -1.88
CA GLN A 193 15.31 -0.10 -0.65
C GLN A 193 14.52 1.21 -0.64
N PHE A 194 13.31 1.16 -0.09
CA PHE A 194 12.52 2.37 0.17
C PHE A 194 12.72 2.85 1.60
N VAL A 195 12.78 4.16 1.76
CA VAL A 195 13.01 4.83 3.04
C VAL A 195 12.09 6.05 3.13
N ALA A 196 11.53 6.28 4.32
CA ALA A 196 10.83 7.52 4.63
C ALA A 196 11.79 8.46 5.39
N THR A 197 11.99 9.68 4.89
CA THR A 197 12.81 10.72 5.52
C THR A 197 12.10 11.43 6.66
N ASN A 198 10.77 11.58 6.55
CA ASN A 198 9.90 12.12 7.60
C ASN A 198 8.61 11.30 7.67
N ARG A 199 8.54 10.37 8.62
CA ARG A 199 7.39 9.46 8.75
C ARG A 199 6.12 10.14 9.25
N ASN A 200 6.27 11.17 10.07
CA ASN A 200 5.19 12.05 10.55
C ASN A 200 4.49 12.82 9.42
N SER A 201 5.12 12.95 8.25
CA SER A 201 4.54 13.55 7.03
C SER A 201 3.62 12.59 6.26
N HIS A 202 3.24 11.45 6.86
CA HIS A 202 2.39 10.45 6.24
C HIS A 202 1.25 10.09 7.17
N ALA A 203 0.12 9.66 6.60
CA ALA A 203 -0.99 9.13 7.36
C ALA A 203 -1.43 7.75 6.88
N VAL A 204 -1.79 6.90 7.83
CA VAL A 204 -2.52 5.66 7.58
C VAL A 204 -3.99 5.88 7.92
N ILE A 205 -4.88 5.49 7.00
CA ILE A 205 -6.32 5.65 7.14
C ILE A 205 -6.93 4.27 7.31
N GLY A 206 -7.54 4.01 8.47
CA GLY A 206 -8.30 2.80 8.74
C GLY A 206 -9.69 2.90 8.14
N LEU A 207 -10.06 1.92 7.31
CA LEU A 207 -11.33 1.90 6.58
C LEU A 207 -12.14 0.63 6.86
N ALA A 208 -13.46 0.74 6.80
CA ALA A 208 -14.40 -0.37 6.77
C ALA A 208 -14.39 -1.06 5.40
N ASP A 209 -14.87 -2.30 5.35
CA ASP A 209 -15.13 -2.97 4.09
C ASP A 209 -16.20 -2.16 3.32
N PRO A 210 -15.96 -1.83 2.04
CA PRO A 210 -16.96 -1.14 1.25
C PRO A 210 -18.13 -2.11 1.01
N PRO A 211 -19.36 -1.60 0.83
CA PRO A 211 -20.50 -2.46 0.51
C PRO A 211 -20.17 -3.25 -0.77
N SER A 212 -20.09 -4.57 -0.65
CA SER A 212 -19.73 -5.46 -1.75
C SER A 212 -20.80 -5.37 -2.85
N LYS A 213 -20.34 -5.44 -4.11
CA LYS A 213 -21.22 -5.65 -5.27
C LYS A 213 -20.83 -6.94 -5.98
N ASP A 214 -20.59 -8.00 -5.21
CA ASP A 214 -20.33 -9.32 -5.78
C ASP A 214 -21.61 -10.16 -5.66
N PRO A 215 -22.29 -10.48 -6.78
CA PRO A 215 -23.48 -11.34 -6.82
C PRO A 215 -23.17 -12.84 -6.66
N TRP A 216 -21.99 -13.19 -6.15
CA TRP A 216 -21.56 -14.60 -5.95
C TRP A 216 -20.82 -14.82 -4.63
N ALA A 217 -21.16 -14.04 -3.59
CA ALA A 217 -20.98 -14.51 -2.23
C ALA A 217 -22.02 -15.60 -1.92
#